data_AF-C7ZBI6-F1
#
_entry.id   AF-C7ZBI6-F1
#
_cell.length_a   1.000
_cell.length_b   1.000
_cell.length_c   1.000
_cell.angle_alpha   90.00
_cell.angle_beta   90.00
_cell.angle_gamma   90.00
#
_symmetry.space_group_name_H-M   'P 1'
#
loop_
_entity.id
_entity.type
_entity.pdbx_description
1 polymer ?
#
loop_
_entity_poly.entity_id
_entity_poly.type
_entity_poly.pdbx_seq_one_letter_code
_entity_poly.pdbx_strand_id
1 'polypeptide(L)'
;MSVVAVTWVCFIFFHEMKREKLRDLFFLFPGGVENVWVNRDFSSLAEKIDRRDAIHRKLEEAETFLVKATQRAWRKAGKPVLRPDSVLEVATSGYERSKSTSGHRMPRVPGLSRMDSEKQGKLSMRDSGDGSGGGGGGTDCEKHDKVWPWWEILSSDDRPSHRLPLFGLPWLPGIAPFSKRVDTIYWCREQLDAMNSEIELLQKNLEDRFPLLDSAFIQFNTQVAAHMACQSEILHLPGQMTPRIIGFCPKGVIWANLGLSYRASWFRSMAAYGILLAMISLWSIPVAWTGALSQIDQLVEGSRWESLLEDR
;
A
#
# COMPACT_ATOMS: atom_id res chain seq x y z
N MET A 1 -18.73 3.85 19.57
CA MET A 1 -17.44 4.24 18.95
C MET A 1 -17.47 5.74 18.81
N SER A 2 -16.89 6.44 19.79
CA SER A 2 -16.96 7.90 19.88
C SER A 2 -16.21 8.52 18.70
N VAL A 3 -16.92 9.27 17.88
CA VAL A 3 -16.35 10.05 16.79
C VAL A 3 -15.49 11.12 17.42
N VAL A 4 -14.18 10.92 17.39
CA VAL A 4 -13.20 11.92 17.80
C VAL A 4 -13.32 13.07 16.79
N ALA A 5 -13.82 14.22 17.25
CA ALA A 5 -13.93 15.40 16.41
C ALA A 5 -12.54 16.03 16.28
N VAL A 6 -11.82 15.61 15.24
CA VAL A 6 -10.53 16.20 14.88
C VAL A 6 -10.77 17.27 13.83
N THR A 7 -10.31 18.48 14.11
CA THR A 7 -10.33 19.60 13.18
C THR A 7 -8.95 19.75 12.56
N TRP A 8 -8.90 19.85 11.23
CA TRP A 8 -7.68 20.19 10.50
C TRP A 8 -7.57 21.70 10.33
N VAL A 9 -6.45 22.25 10.79
CA VAL A 9 -6.13 23.66 10.63
C VAL A 9 -4.95 23.81 9.69
N CYS A 10 -5.18 24.52 8.58
CA CYS A 10 -4.15 24.92 7.65
C CYS A 10 -3.65 26.31 8.05
N PHE A 11 -2.35 26.42 8.38
CA PHE A 11 -1.71 27.70 8.64
C PHE A 11 -1.03 28.17 7.35
N ILE A 12 -1.21 29.44 7.01
CA ILE A 12 -0.71 29.99 5.74
C ILE A 12 0.65 30.69 5.94
N PHE A 13 1.03 31.00 7.20
CA PHE A 13 2.31 31.61 7.51
C PHE A 13 2.58 31.46 9.02
N PHE A 14 3.27 30.41 9.47
CA PHE A 14 3.51 30.26 10.90
C PHE A 14 4.78 29.47 11.29
N HIS A 15 5.93 30.13 11.17
CA HIS A 15 7.23 29.57 11.57
C HIS A 15 7.37 29.35 13.11
N GLU A 16 6.51 29.93 13.95
CA GLU A 16 6.81 30.09 15.40
C GLU A 16 5.66 29.77 16.40
N MET A 17 4.70 28.91 16.01
CA MET A 17 3.60 28.46 16.89
C MET A 17 3.97 27.12 17.52
N LYS A 18 4.43 27.14 18.78
CA LYS A 18 4.59 25.92 19.57
C LYS A 18 3.21 25.40 19.99
N ARG A 19 3.13 24.09 20.28
CA ARG A 19 1.92 23.39 20.77
C ARG A 19 1.16 24.15 21.86
N GLU A 20 1.88 24.84 22.75
CA GLU A 20 1.31 25.63 23.85
C GLU A 20 0.42 26.77 23.35
N LYS A 21 0.90 27.59 22.41
CA LYS A 21 0.14 28.73 21.89
C LYS A 21 -1.13 28.30 21.17
N LEU A 22 -1.12 27.12 20.53
CA LEU A 22 -2.32 26.55 19.90
C LEU A 22 -3.34 26.14 20.97
N ARG A 23 -2.90 25.51 22.06
CA ARG A 23 -3.79 25.19 23.18
C ARG A 23 -4.42 26.45 23.77
N ASP A 24 -3.62 27.48 24.02
CA ASP A 24 -4.09 28.75 24.58
C ASP A 24 -5.11 29.43 23.66
N LEU A 25 -4.86 29.40 22.35
CA LEU A 25 -5.72 30.02 21.36
C LEU A 25 -7.11 29.36 21.28
N PHE A 26 -7.16 28.03 21.38
CA PHE A 26 -8.40 27.25 21.32
C PHE A 26 -9.04 26.99 22.69
N PHE A 27 -8.46 27.53 23.78
CA PHE A 27 -9.03 27.42 25.12
C PHE A 27 -10.38 28.15 25.25
N LEU A 28 -10.67 29.11 24.36
CA LEU A 28 -11.90 29.90 24.36
C LEU A 28 -13.17 29.08 24.05
N PHE A 29 -13.04 27.88 23.46
CA PHE A 29 -14.20 27.07 23.05
C PHE A 29 -14.75 26.21 24.20
N PRO A 30 -16.08 26.09 24.32
CA PRO A 30 -16.71 25.34 25.41
C PRO A 30 -16.33 23.85 25.35
N GLY A 31 -15.83 23.31 26.45
CA GLY A 31 -15.35 21.92 26.53
C GLY A 31 -13.86 21.75 26.27
N GLY A 32 -13.16 22.78 25.78
CA GLY A 32 -11.70 22.78 25.68
C GLY A 32 -11.10 21.80 24.66
N VAL A 33 -9.78 21.86 24.57
CA VAL A 33 -8.95 21.01 23.70
C VAL A 33 -8.44 19.81 24.49
N GLU A 34 -8.58 18.61 23.92
CA GLU A 34 -8.06 17.36 24.49
C GLU A 34 -6.59 17.16 24.08
N ASN A 35 -6.32 17.18 22.78
CA ASN A 35 -4.99 16.94 22.22
C ASN A 35 -4.69 17.88 21.05
N VAL A 36 -3.42 18.23 20.90
CA VAL A 36 -2.87 18.99 19.76
C VAL A 36 -1.69 18.22 19.18
N TRP A 37 -1.81 17.84 17.91
CA TRP A 37 -0.73 17.24 17.15
C TRP A 37 -0.25 18.23 16.08
N VAL A 38 0.98 18.72 16.23
CA VAL A 38 1.62 19.54 15.19
C VAL A 38 2.27 18.60 14.19
N ASN A 39 2.01 18.84 12.91
CA ASN A 39 2.49 17.98 11.85
C ASN A 39 3.97 18.24 11.55
N ARG A 40 4.66 17.23 11.02
CA ARG A 40 6.07 17.29 10.63
C ARG A 40 6.25 16.69 9.25
N ASP A 41 7.28 17.11 8.56
CA ASP A 41 7.59 16.56 7.25
C ASP A 41 8.26 15.18 7.37
N PHE A 42 7.47 14.11 7.26
CA PHE A 42 7.97 12.73 7.26
C PHE A 42 8.23 12.18 5.85
N SER A 43 8.27 13.02 4.81
CA SER A 43 8.35 12.55 3.42
C SER A 43 9.58 11.65 3.17
N SER A 44 10.74 12.00 3.72
CA SER A 44 11.96 11.20 3.55
C SER A 44 11.97 9.89 4.35
N LEU A 45 11.24 9.83 5.48
CA LEU A 45 11.03 8.60 6.23
C LEU A 45 10.03 7.70 5.51
N ALA A 46 8.94 8.28 4.99
CA ALA A 46 7.93 7.58 4.21
C ALA A 46 8.55 6.96 2.95
N GLU A 47 9.39 7.70 2.21
CA GLU A 47 10.09 7.17 1.04
C GLU A 47 10.97 5.95 1.39
N LYS A 48 11.67 5.99 2.54
CA LYS A 48 12.46 4.84 3.00
C LYS A 48 11.60 3.64 3.37
N ILE A 49 10.45 3.87 3.99
CA ILE A 49 9.47 2.82 4.32
C ILE A 49 8.90 2.21 3.03
N ASP A 50 8.48 3.03 2.07
CA ASP A 50 7.95 2.56 0.79
C ASP A 50 8.99 1.73 0.02
N ARG A 51 10.25 2.18 0.04
CA ARG A 51 11.36 1.46 -0.59
C ARG A 51 11.67 0.15 0.14
N ARG A 52 11.58 0.12 1.47
CA ARG A 52 11.68 -1.10 2.27
C ARG A 52 10.56 -2.07 1.92
N ASP A 53 9.32 -1.59 1.82
CA ASP A 53 8.14 -2.41 1.51
C ASP A 53 8.21 -2.98 0.09
N ALA A 54 8.77 -2.24 -0.86
CA ALA A 54 9.07 -2.75 -2.19
C ALA A 54 10.08 -3.91 -2.19
N ILE A 55 11.10 -3.85 -1.33
CA ILE A 55 12.09 -4.93 -1.16
C ILE A 55 11.48 -6.12 -0.42
N HIS A 56 10.67 -5.88 0.60
CA HIS A 56 9.88 -6.93 1.26
C HIS A 56 9.03 -7.69 0.24
N ARG A 57 8.29 -6.98 -0.62
CA ARG A 57 7.49 -7.61 -1.67
C ARG A 57 8.34 -8.46 -2.62
N LYS A 58 9.55 -7.99 -2.95
CA LYS A 58 10.50 -8.74 -3.78
C LYS A 58 11.03 -10.00 -3.07
N LEU A 59 11.27 -9.93 -1.76
CA LEU A 59 11.65 -11.07 -0.94
C LEU A 59 10.51 -12.09 -0.86
N GLU A 60 9.29 -11.65 -0.59
CA GLU A 60 8.09 -12.50 -0.56
C GLU A 60 7.86 -13.21 -1.89
N GLU A 61 8.04 -12.52 -3.01
CA GLU A 61 7.93 -13.10 -4.34
C GLU A 61 9.00 -14.18 -4.58
N ALA A 62 10.25 -13.93 -4.18
CA ALA A 62 11.36 -14.88 -4.28
C ALA A 62 11.15 -16.12 -3.41
N GLU A 63 10.72 -15.96 -2.17
CA GLU A 63 10.42 -17.07 -1.26
C GLU A 63 9.19 -17.85 -1.72
N THR A 64 8.13 -17.17 -2.16
CA THR A 64 6.94 -17.80 -2.74
C THR A 64 7.29 -18.59 -4.00
N PHE A 65 8.19 -18.08 -4.84
CA PHE A 65 8.70 -18.80 -6.00
C PHE A 65 9.39 -20.10 -5.57
N LEU A 66 10.24 -20.03 -4.54
CA LEU A 66 10.92 -21.19 -3.98
C LEU A 66 9.93 -22.26 -3.51
N VAL A 67 8.93 -21.87 -2.72
CA VAL A 67 7.88 -22.77 -2.21
C VAL A 67 7.08 -23.40 -3.36
N LYS A 68 6.75 -22.62 -4.39
CA LYS A 68 6.06 -23.15 -5.58
C LYS A 68 6.95 -24.12 -6.37
N ALA A 69 8.24 -23.82 -6.50
CA ALA A 69 9.21 -24.66 -7.20
C ALA A 69 9.38 -26.00 -6.47
N THR A 70 9.57 -25.98 -5.15
CA THR A 70 9.69 -27.19 -4.32
C THR A 70 8.41 -28.03 -4.39
N GLN A 71 7.23 -27.42 -4.28
CA GLN A 71 5.96 -28.14 -4.39
C GLN A 71 5.73 -28.76 -5.78
N ARG A 72 6.21 -28.10 -6.85
CA ARG A 72 6.16 -28.65 -8.22
C ARG A 72 7.12 -29.83 -8.37
N ALA A 73 8.36 -29.70 -7.88
CA ALA A 73 9.35 -30.79 -7.90
C ALA A 73 8.88 -31.98 -7.06
N TRP A 74 8.29 -31.74 -5.89
CA TRP A 74 7.71 -32.76 -5.02
C TRP A 74 6.60 -33.56 -5.72
N ARG A 75 5.67 -32.86 -6.38
CA ARG A 75 4.61 -33.51 -7.18
C ARG A 75 5.17 -34.33 -8.34
N LYS A 76 6.20 -33.83 -9.03
CA LYS A 76 6.87 -34.57 -10.11
C LYS A 76 7.55 -35.84 -9.60
N ALA A 77 8.10 -35.82 -8.39
CA ALA A 77 8.72 -36.98 -7.76
C ALA A 77 7.71 -38.04 -7.28
N GLY A 78 6.40 -37.85 -7.48
CA GLY A 78 5.36 -38.80 -7.08
C GLY A 78 5.19 -38.96 -5.57
N LYS A 79 5.78 -38.07 -4.76
CA LYS A 79 5.71 -38.12 -3.30
C LYS A 79 4.33 -37.63 -2.81
N PRO A 80 3.77 -38.20 -1.72
CA PRO A 80 2.45 -37.83 -1.21
C PRO A 80 2.42 -36.35 -0.80
N VAL A 81 1.29 -35.68 -1.05
CA VAL A 81 1.13 -34.25 -0.71
C VAL A 81 1.13 -34.10 0.81
N LEU A 82 2.12 -33.41 1.38
CA LEU A 82 2.08 -33.05 2.79
C LEU A 82 1.01 -31.97 2.99
N ARG A 83 -0.14 -32.38 3.53
CA ARG A 83 -1.07 -31.48 4.20
C ARG A 83 -0.43 -31.02 5.52
N PRO A 84 -0.64 -29.77 5.95
CA PRO A 84 -0.19 -29.30 7.27
C PRO A 84 -0.81 -30.13 8.41
N ASP A 85 -1.96 -30.76 8.17
CA ASP A 85 -2.57 -31.72 9.07
C ASP A 85 -2.17 -33.13 8.63
N SER A 86 -1.42 -33.81 9.49
CA SER A 86 -0.78 -35.10 9.29
C SER A 86 -1.75 -36.24 8.92
N VAL A 87 -2.12 -36.36 7.65
CA VAL A 87 -2.68 -37.60 7.08
C VAL A 87 -2.00 -37.87 5.74
N LEU A 88 -1.17 -38.91 5.72
CA LEU A 88 -0.38 -39.32 4.58
C LEU A 88 -1.24 -40.24 3.69
N GLU A 89 -1.90 -39.70 2.67
CA GLU A 89 -2.49 -40.55 1.63
C GLU A 89 -1.39 -41.00 0.66
N VAL A 90 -1.10 -42.31 0.71
CA VAL A 90 -0.28 -43.01 -0.28
C VAL A 90 -1.04 -42.98 -1.61
N ALA A 91 -0.45 -42.40 -2.65
CA ALA A 91 -0.98 -42.50 -4.00
C ALA A 91 -0.88 -43.95 -4.48
N THR A 92 -1.97 -44.70 -4.38
CA THR A 92 -2.10 -46.01 -5.02
C THR A 92 -2.01 -45.84 -6.53
N SER A 93 -1.07 -46.58 -7.13
CA SER A 93 -0.84 -46.65 -8.57
C SER A 93 -2.05 -47.18 -9.32
N GLY A 94 -2.31 -46.61 -10.50
CA GLY A 94 -3.02 -47.27 -11.59
C GLY A 94 -4.29 -46.54 -12.02
N TYR A 95 -4.22 -45.85 -13.17
CA TYR A 95 -5.22 -46.01 -14.24
C TYR A 95 -4.78 -45.28 -15.51
N GLU A 96 -5.09 -45.90 -16.64
CA GLU A 96 -4.60 -45.61 -17.98
C GLU A 96 -5.07 -44.28 -18.56
N ARG A 97 -4.24 -43.78 -19.47
CA ARG A 97 -4.50 -42.61 -20.31
C ARG A 97 -5.45 -43.01 -21.45
N SER A 98 -6.72 -42.61 -21.36
CA SER A 98 -7.62 -42.55 -22.52
C SER A 98 -8.03 -41.10 -22.82
N LYS A 99 -7.69 -40.64 -24.02
CA LYS A 99 -8.19 -39.38 -24.60
C LYS A 99 -9.69 -39.48 -24.80
N SER A 100 -10.46 -38.51 -24.31
CA SER A 100 -11.73 -38.14 -24.94
C SER A 100 -12.02 -36.65 -24.81
N THR A 101 -12.47 -36.16 -25.95
CA THR A 101 -12.99 -34.86 -26.38
C THR A 101 -14.13 -34.27 -25.53
N SER A 102 -14.24 -32.94 -25.66
CA SER A 102 -15.48 -32.14 -25.62
C SER A 102 -16.03 -31.72 -24.26
N GLY A 103 -16.31 -30.42 -24.13
CA GLY A 103 -17.20 -29.88 -23.12
C GLY A 103 -16.78 -28.53 -22.57
N HIS A 104 -17.26 -27.46 -23.20
CA HIS A 104 -17.38 -26.14 -22.58
C HIS A 104 -17.91 -26.21 -21.13
N ARG A 105 -17.31 -25.42 -20.23
CA ARG A 105 -18.00 -24.38 -19.42
C ARG A 105 -17.06 -23.84 -18.34
N MET A 106 -16.68 -22.57 -18.44
CA MET A 106 -16.34 -21.77 -17.25
C MET A 106 -17.65 -21.21 -16.68
N PRO A 107 -17.83 -21.18 -15.35
CA PRO A 107 -18.14 -19.87 -14.76
C PRO A 107 -17.56 -19.65 -13.35
N ARG A 108 -16.89 -18.49 -13.23
CA ARG A 108 -17.11 -17.39 -12.26
C ARG A 108 -17.46 -17.75 -10.80
N VAL A 109 -16.67 -17.23 -9.86
CA VAL A 109 -17.03 -17.13 -8.43
C VAL A 109 -17.29 -15.67 -8.06
N PRO A 110 -18.55 -15.29 -7.75
CA PRO A 110 -18.86 -14.03 -7.08
C PRO A 110 -19.04 -14.18 -5.57
N GLY A 111 -18.50 -13.23 -4.79
CA GLY A 111 -19.14 -12.66 -3.61
C GLY A 111 -19.19 -13.45 -2.28
N LEU A 112 -18.29 -13.06 -1.37
CA LEU A 112 -18.47 -12.74 0.05
C LEU A 112 -19.48 -13.52 0.96
N SER A 113 -18.90 -13.97 2.08
CA SER A 113 -19.46 -14.22 3.44
C SER A 113 -20.20 -15.54 3.72
N ARG A 114 -19.73 -16.27 4.76
CA ARG A 114 -20.42 -16.39 6.06
C ARG A 114 -19.52 -17.07 7.11
N MET A 115 -19.32 -16.40 8.25
CA MET A 115 -18.94 -17.04 9.53
C MET A 115 -20.14 -17.83 10.04
N ASP A 116 -19.93 -18.99 10.66
CA ASP A 116 -20.77 -19.43 11.77
C ASP A 116 -19.93 -20.27 12.75
N SER A 117 -20.14 -19.99 14.02
CA SER A 117 -19.44 -20.50 15.20
C SER A 117 -20.10 -21.79 15.73
N GLU A 118 -19.49 -22.34 16.78
CA GLU A 118 -20.03 -23.31 17.75
C GLU A 118 -19.75 -24.81 17.50
N LYS A 119 -18.84 -25.36 18.32
CA LYS A 119 -19.25 -26.16 19.49
C LYS A 119 -18.09 -26.36 20.47
N GLN A 120 -18.23 -25.75 21.64
CA GLN A 120 -17.55 -26.15 22.86
C GLN A 120 -18.14 -27.46 23.37
N GLY A 121 -17.27 -28.41 23.75
CA GLY A 121 -17.61 -29.64 24.46
C GLY A 121 -16.63 -29.82 25.63
N LYS A 122 -17.11 -29.45 26.81
CA LYS A 122 -16.51 -29.50 28.15
C LYS A 122 -16.38 -30.96 28.64
N LEU A 123 -15.27 -31.36 29.26
CA LEU A 123 -15.29 -32.26 30.44
C LEU A 123 -13.94 -32.30 31.18
N SER A 124 -14.04 -32.63 32.46
CA SER A 124 -13.25 -32.18 33.62
C SER A 124 -12.02 -33.02 33.98
N MET A 125 -11.22 -32.40 34.86
CA MET A 125 -10.23 -32.98 35.77
C MET A 125 -10.59 -34.37 36.33
N ARG A 126 -9.54 -35.17 36.58
CA ARG A 126 -9.47 -36.11 37.69
C ARG A 126 -8.05 -36.15 38.25
N ASP A 127 -7.98 -35.99 39.58
CA ASP A 127 -6.80 -35.97 40.44
C ASP A 127 -6.23 -37.37 40.75
N SER A 128 -5.02 -37.32 41.34
CA SER A 128 -4.44 -38.21 42.37
C SER A 128 -3.42 -39.29 41.97
N GLY A 129 -2.17 -39.08 42.40
CA GLY A 129 -1.59 -39.93 43.46
C GLY A 129 -0.44 -40.90 43.11
N ASP A 130 0.78 -40.49 43.51
CA ASP A 130 1.91 -41.26 44.08
C ASP A 130 2.52 -42.50 43.40
N GLY A 131 3.87 -42.53 43.42
CA GLY A 131 4.66 -43.75 43.22
C GLY A 131 6.10 -43.52 42.81
N SER A 132 6.99 -43.32 43.79
CA SER A 132 8.44 -43.38 43.63
C SER A 132 8.90 -44.81 43.32
N GLY A 133 9.79 -44.98 42.34
CA GLY A 133 10.44 -46.27 42.04
C GLY A 133 11.31 -46.19 40.79
N GLY A 134 12.63 -46.12 40.98
CA GLY A 134 13.61 -46.09 39.90
C GLY A 134 13.78 -47.44 39.19
N GLY A 135 14.27 -47.38 37.95
CA GLY A 135 14.70 -48.55 37.17
C GLY A 135 14.56 -48.28 35.68
N GLY A 136 15.69 -48.31 34.96
CA GLY A 136 15.80 -47.78 33.59
C GLY A 136 15.06 -48.57 32.51
N GLY A 137 14.87 -47.90 31.37
CA GLY A 137 14.33 -48.48 30.14
C GLY A 137 14.12 -47.41 29.07
N GLY A 138 14.96 -47.47 28.04
CA GLY A 138 14.83 -46.92 26.68
C GLY A 138 13.81 -45.81 26.39
N THR A 139 14.35 -44.66 25.96
CA THR A 139 13.99 -43.95 24.71
C THR A 139 12.51 -43.89 24.33
N ASP A 140 11.82 -42.80 24.69
CA ASP A 140 10.57 -42.39 24.03
C ASP A 140 10.41 -40.85 24.04
N CYS A 141 11.50 -40.15 23.75
CA CYS A 141 11.48 -38.70 23.52
C CYS A 141 12.17 -38.30 22.21
N GLU A 142 11.92 -39.06 21.14
CA GLU A 142 12.13 -38.56 19.78
C GLU A 142 10.79 -38.49 19.06
N LYS A 143 9.96 -37.52 19.47
CA LYS A 143 8.94 -37.00 18.56
C LYS A 143 9.68 -36.30 17.43
N HIS A 144 10.01 -37.07 16.42
CA HIS A 144 10.32 -36.69 15.05
C HIS A 144 10.04 -35.21 14.74
N ASP A 145 11.02 -34.35 15.02
CA ASP A 145 11.28 -33.19 14.19
C ASP A 145 11.79 -33.74 12.86
N LYS A 146 10.88 -34.28 12.04
CA LYS A 146 11.14 -34.53 10.63
C LYS A 146 11.34 -33.16 10.02
N VAL A 147 12.54 -32.60 10.17
CA VAL A 147 12.98 -31.41 9.46
C VAL A 147 12.84 -31.75 7.99
N TRP A 148 11.92 -31.08 7.30
CA TRP A 148 11.68 -31.35 5.88
C TRP A 148 12.99 -31.06 5.10
N PRO A 149 13.62 -32.05 4.46
CA PRO A 149 14.87 -31.85 3.74
C PRO A 149 14.59 -31.25 2.36
N TRP A 150 14.02 -30.03 2.34
CA TRP A 150 13.69 -29.33 1.10
C TRP A 150 14.94 -29.09 0.23
N TRP A 151 16.12 -29.05 0.84
CA TRP A 151 17.43 -28.97 0.18
C TRP A 151 17.77 -30.23 -0.65
N GLU A 152 17.14 -31.36 -0.40
CA GLU A 152 17.33 -32.58 -1.22
C GLU A 152 16.63 -32.46 -2.59
N ILE A 153 15.61 -31.62 -2.69
CA ILE A 153 14.75 -31.50 -3.87
C ILE A 153 15.07 -30.25 -4.69
N LEU A 154 15.70 -29.25 -4.06
CA LEU A 154 16.02 -27.99 -4.70
C LEU A 154 17.51 -27.69 -4.56
N SER A 155 18.21 -27.61 -5.69
CA SER A 155 19.62 -27.21 -5.70
C SER A 155 19.74 -25.72 -5.36
N SER A 156 20.87 -25.32 -4.77
CA SER A 156 21.19 -23.89 -4.56
C SER A 156 21.15 -23.08 -5.87
N ASP A 157 21.34 -23.74 -7.01
CA ASP A 157 21.32 -23.13 -8.35
C ASP A 157 19.90 -22.78 -8.84
N ASP A 158 18.86 -23.43 -8.31
CA ASP A 158 17.45 -23.15 -8.67
C ASP A 158 16.91 -21.89 -7.98
N ARG A 159 17.71 -21.26 -7.11
CA ARG A 159 17.31 -20.05 -6.38
C ARG A 159 17.17 -18.85 -7.32
N PRO A 160 16.16 -18.00 -7.11
CA PRO A 160 15.96 -16.82 -7.94
C PRO A 160 17.15 -15.88 -7.79
N SER A 161 17.89 -15.68 -8.88
CA SER A 161 19.00 -14.73 -8.94
C SER A 161 18.64 -13.55 -9.83
N HIS A 162 19.09 -12.36 -9.46
CA HIS A 162 18.96 -11.17 -10.28
C HIS A 162 20.32 -10.51 -10.47
N ARG A 163 20.40 -9.65 -11.48
CA ARG A 163 21.59 -8.83 -11.74
C ARG A 163 21.39 -7.46 -11.12
N LEU A 164 22.45 -6.94 -10.52
CA LEU A 164 22.42 -5.59 -9.96
C LEU A 164 22.36 -4.54 -11.09
N PRO A 165 21.70 -3.40 -10.87
CA PRO A 165 21.75 -2.29 -11.80
C PRO A 165 23.21 -1.83 -12.00
N LEU A 166 23.54 -1.40 -13.21
CA LEU A 166 24.89 -0.92 -13.51
C LEU A 166 25.14 0.41 -12.77
N PHE A 167 26.32 0.54 -12.14
CA PHE A 167 26.72 1.73 -11.38
C PHE A 167 25.71 2.19 -10.30
N GLY A 168 24.82 1.32 -9.83
CA GLY A 168 23.79 1.66 -8.84
C GLY A 168 22.63 2.52 -9.38
N LEU A 169 22.51 2.66 -10.71
CA LEU A 169 21.44 3.43 -11.35
C LEU A 169 20.15 2.58 -11.48
N PRO A 170 19.08 2.89 -10.72
CA PRO A 170 17.90 2.02 -10.64
C PRO A 170 17.12 1.88 -11.95
N TRP A 171 17.30 2.81 -12.90
CA TRP A 171 16.63 2.78 -14.20
C TRP A 171 17.33 1.88 -15.23
N LEU A 172 18.60 1.51 -15.01
CA LEU A 172 19.36 0.72 -15.98
C LEU A 172 19.41 -0.75 -15.56
N PRO A 173 18.80 -1.69 -16.32
CA PRO A 173 18.90 -3.10 -16.01
C PRO A 173 20.35 -3.58 -16.14
N GLY A 174 20.76 -4.52 -15.27
CA GLY A 174 22.11 -5.07 -15.31
C GLY A 174 22.36 -5.85 -16.59
N ILE A 175 23.24 -5.34 -17.45
CA ILE A 175 23.64 -5.99 -18.71
C ILE A 175 24.78 -6.98 -18.42
N ALA A 176 24.71 -8.18 -18.98
CA ALA A 176 25.85 -9.10 -19.00
C ALA A 176 26.90 -8.56 -20.00
N PRO A 177 28.20 -8.44 -19.68
CA PRO A 177 28.97 -9.06 -18.58
C PRO A 177 29.31 -8.15 -17.38
N PHE A 178 28.99 -6.86 -17.43
CA PHE A 178 29.47 -5.87 -16.44
C PHE A 178 28.74 -5.90 -15.09
N SER A 179 27.62 -6.63 -14.99
CA SER A 179 26.83 -6.73 -13.76
C SER A 179 26.95 -8.11 -13.09
N LYS A 180 27.24 -8.11 -11.78
CA LYS A 180 27.30 -9.28 -10.91
C LYS A 180 25.89 -9.88 -10.72
N ARG A 181 25.78 -11.20 -10.91
CA ARG A 181 24.59 -11.99 -10.56
C ARG A 181 24.63 -12.31 -9.07
N VAL A 182 23.56 -12.00 -8.34
CA VAL A 182 23.45 -12.21 -6.89
C VAL A 182 22.15 -12.96 -6.59
N ASP A 183 22.17 -13.81 -5.56
CA ASP A 183 20.96 -14.45 -5.01
C ASP A 183 20.02 -13.37 -4.49
N THR A 184 18.77 -13.40 -4.96
CA THR A 184 17.77 -12.38 -4.62
C THR A 184 17.39 -12.42 -3.14
N ILE A 185 17.33 -13.60 -2.52
CA ILE A 185 16.88 -13.75 -1.13
C ILE A 185 17.90 -13.13 -0.18
N TYR A 186 19.17 -13.53 -0.29
CA TYR A 186 20.24 -12.97 0.56
C TYR A 186 20.38 -11.47 0.36
N TRP A 187 20.36 -11.01 -0.90
CA TRP A 187 20.44 -9.58 -1.19
C TRP A 187 19.28 -8.79 -0.58
N CYS A 188 18.04 -9.30 -0.67
CA CYS A 188 16.90 -8.61 -0.06
C CYS A 188 16.99 -8.59 1.47
N ARG A 189 17.49 -9.67 2.11
CA ARG A 189 17.64 -9.74 3.57
C ARG A 189 18.68 -8.74 4.09
N GLU A 190 19.86 -8.69 3.46
CA GLU A 190 20.91 -7.73 3.79
C GLU A 190 20.41 -6.28 3.60
N GLN A 191 19.77 -6.01 2.46
CA GLN A 191 19.25 -4.68 2.17
C GLN A 191 18.14 -4.27 3.13
N LEU A 192 17.29 -5.22 3.54
CA LEU A 192 16.22 -4.98 4.50
C LEU A 192 16.76 -4.66 5.90
N ASP A 193 17.79 -5.39 6.35
CA ASP A 193 18.44 -5.14 7.64
C ASP A 193 19.09 -3.75 7.69
N ALA A 194 19.80 -3.39 6.62
CA ALA A 194 20.36 -2.05 6.44
C ALA A 194 19.25 -0.97 6.50
N MET A 195 18.13 -1.16 5.82
CA MET A 195 17.02 -0.19 5.85
C MET A 195 16.32 -0.13 7.20
N ASN A 196 16.14 -1.26 7.89
CA ASN A 196 15.51 -1.29 9.21
C ASN A 196 16.33 -0.50 10.23
N SER A 197 17.65 -0.66 10.22
CA SER A 197 18.55 0.13 11.08
C SER A 197 18.51 1.63 10.74
N GLU A 198 18.50 2.00 9.45
CA GLU A 198 18.35 3.40 9.03
C GLU A 198 17.01 4.01 9.47
N ILE A 199 15.91 3.26 9.34
CA ILE A 199 14.57 3.68 9.76
C ILE A 199 14.54 3.88 11.29
N GLU A 200 15.13 2.95 12.05
CA GLU A 200 15.21 3.07 13.50
C GLU A 200 16.01 4.31 13.93
N LEU A 201 17.12 4.61 13.24
CA LEU A 201 17.90 5.83 13.49
C LEU A 201 17.09 7.11 13.18
N LEU A 202 16.29 7.12 12.12
CA LEU A 202 15.42 8.25 11.81
C LEU A 202 14.27 8.40 12.82
N GLN A 203 13.71 7.29 13.30
CA GLN A 203 12.68 7.28 14.33
C GLN A 203 13.21 7.73 15.71
N LYS A 204 14.49 7.53 16.00
CA LYS A 204 15.12 8.06 17.22
C LYS A 204 15.39 9.57 17.12
N ASN A 205 15.80 10.06 15.95
CA ASN A 205 16.18 11.46 15.73
C ASN A 205 15.04 12.29 15.11
N LEU A 206 13.80 12.08 15.58
CA LEU A 206 12.62 12.71 14.98
C LEU A 206 12.63 14.25 15.09
N GLU A 207 13.10 14.79 16.22
CA GLU A 207 12.98 16.22 16.51
C GLU A 207 13.98 17.07 15.71
N ASP A 208 15.21 16.58 15.52
CA ASP A 208 16.29 17.31 14.85
C ASP A 208 16.22 17.21 13.32
N ARG A 209 15.67 16.12 12.78
CA ARG A 209 15.73 15.82 11.34
C ARG A 209 14.48 16.25 10.57
N PHE A 210 13.32 16.32 11.22
CA PHE A 210 12.04 16.59 10.55
C PHE A 210 11.47 17.94 11.00
N PRO A 211 11.48 18.95 10.11
CA PRO A 211 10.92 20.27 10.42
C PRO A 211 9.42 20.18 10.65
N LEU A 212 8.91 21.11 11.45
CA LEU A 212 7.48 21.29 11.67
C LEU A 212 6.83 21.80 10.38
N LEU A 213 5.60 21.36 10.12
CA LEU A 213 4.77 21.85 9.03
C LEU A 213 3.79 22.91 9.54
N ASP A 214 3.32 23.76 8.62
CA ASP A 214 2.27 24.76 8.87
C ASP A 214 0.87 24.13 9.03
N SER A 215 0.77 22.91 9.57
CA SER A 215 -0.52 22.24 9.81
C SER A 215 -0.53 21.53 11.15
N ALA A 216 -1.71 21.53 11.78
CA ALA A 216 -1.92 20.83 13.04
C ALA A 216 -3.31 20.20 13.08
N PHE A 217 -3.40 19.09 13.81
CA PHE A 217 -4.64 18.43 14.16
C PHE A 217 -4.99 18.76 15.60
N ILE A 218 -6.25 19.12 15.80
CA ILE A 218 -6.75 19.54 17.10
C ILE A 218 -7.95 18.66 17.44
N GLN A 219 -7.86 17.96 18.55
CA GLN A 219 -8.94 17.16 19.10
C GLN A 219 -9.65 17.97 20.18
N PHE A 220 -10.96 18.12 20.03
CA PHE A 220 -11.81 18.72 21.05
C PHE A 220 -12.54 17.64 21.85
N ASN A 221 -12.82 17.92 23.13
CA ASN A 221 -13.61 17.00 23.96
C ASN A 221 -15.06 16.88 23.47
N THR A 222 -15.59 17.90 22.79
CA THR A 222 -16.96 17.90 22.26
C THR A 222 -16.98 18.22 20.76
N GLN A 223 -17.88 17.57 20.03
CA GLN A 223 -18.07 17.84 18.61
C GLN A 223 -18.62 19.25 18.35
N VAL A 224 -19.41 19.79 19.29
CA VAL A 224 -19.95 21.15 19.17
C VAL A 224 -18.81 22.18 19.22
N ALA A 225 -17.82 22.00 20.11
CA ALA A 225 -16.64 22.86 20.15
C ALA A 225 -15.88 22.85 18.83
N ALA A 226 -15.70 21.68 18.22
CA ALA A 226 -15.04 21.54 16.92
C ALA A 226 -15.80 22.29 15.81
N HIS A 227 -17.13 22.22 15.80
CA HIS A 227 -17.96 22.99 14.87
C HIS A 227 -17.88 24.49 15.11
N MET A 228 -17.94 24.94 16.36
CA MET A 228 -17.80 26.36 16.72
C MET A 228 -16.42 26.89 16.29
N ALA A 229 -15.36 26.16 16.58
CA ALA A 229 -13.99 26.50 16.22
C ALA A 229 -13.81 26.62 14.70
N CYS A 230 -14.45 25.74 13.91
CA CYS A 230 -14.43 25.81 12.45
C CYS A 230 -15.13 27.02 11.86
N GLN A 231 -16.20 27.49 12.52
CA GLN A 231 -16.98 28.64 12.07
C GLN A 231 -16.38 29.97 12.54
N SER A 232 -15.60 29.95 13.62
CA SER A 232 -14.95 31.14 14.14
C SER A 232 -13.66 31.49 13.40
N GLU A 233 -13.46 32.76 13.12
CA GLU A 233 -12.16 33.31 12.70
C GLU A 233 -11.38 33.73 13.94
N ILE A 234 -10.29 33.01 14.26
CA ILE A 234 -9.66 33.08 15.58
C ILE A 234 -8.52 34.12 15.63
N LEU A 235 -8.01 34.57 14.48
CA LEU A 235 -6.92 35.55 14.40
C LEU A 235 -7.35 36.77 13.57
N HIS A 236 -7.18 37.96 14.13
CA HIS A 236 -7.58 39.25 13.55
C HIS A 236 -6.78 39.66 12.30
N LEU A 237 -5.86 38.82 11.81
CA LEU A 237 -5.21 38.98 10.51
C LEU A 237 -5.87 38.02 9.49
N PRO A 238 -6.53 38.54 8.45
CA PRO A 238 -7.13 37.70 7.42
C PRO A 238 -6.06 36.86 6.74
N GLY A 239 -6.27 35.54 6.71
CA GLY A 239 -5.41 34.61 5.98
C GLY A 239 -4.25 34.00 6.78
N GLN A 240 -4.20 34.10 8.11
CA GLN A 240 -3.15 33.41 8.90
C GLN A 240 -3.59 32.06 9.49
N MET A 241 -4.90 31.82 9.64
CA MET A 241 -5.41 30.60 10.25
C MET A 241 -6.87 30.37 9.87
N THR A 242 -7.15 29.31 9.10
CA THR A 242 -8.54 28.89 8.84
C THR A 242 -8.70 27.40 9.11
N PRO A 243 -9.47 27.00 10.13
CA PRO A 243 -9.88 25.61 10.33
C PRO A 243 -10.78 25.18 9.18
N ARG A 244 -10.35 24.21 8.35
CA ARG A 244 -10.99 23.94 7.05
C ARG A 244 -11.91 22.72 7.04
N ILE A 245 -11.70 21.75 7.94
CA ILE A 245 -12.35 20.44 7.84
C ILE A 245 -12.54 19.79 9.23
N ILE A 246 -13.72 19.22 9.48
CA ILE A 246 -14.08 18.43 10.68
C ILE A 246 -14.38 17.00 10.24
N GLY A 247 -14.09 16.01 11.10
CA GLY A 247 -14.67 14.66 10.95
C GLY A 247 -14.00 13.82 9.87
N PHE A 248 -12.67 13.79 9.85
CA PHE A 248 -11.90 12.97 8.91
C PHE A 248 -11.55 11.60 9.48
N CYS A 249 -11.46 10.59 8.60
CA CYS A 249 -10.89 9.30 8.94
C CYS A 249 -9.37 9.36 8.76
N PRO A 250 -8.54 8.87 9.71
CA PRO A 250 -7.08 8.89 9.59
C PRO A 250 -6.55 8.26 8.30
N LYS A 251 -7.24 7.24 7.77
CA LYS A 251 -6.89 6.57 6.51
C LYS A 251 -7.20 7.39 5.25
N GLY A 252 -8.10 8.38 5.35
CA GLY A 252 -8.45 9.27 4.24
C GLY A 252 -7.58 10.52 4.15
N VAL A 253 -6.65 10.72 5.08
CA VAL A 253 -5.77 11.88 5.10
C VAL A 253 -4.62 11.67 4.12
N ILE A 254 -4.47 12.59 3.18
CA ILE A 254 -3.35 12.62 2.23
C ILE A 254 -2.22 13.41 2.86
N TRP A 255 -1.28 12.71 3.52
CA TRP A 255 -0.17 13.33 4.26
C TRP A 255 0.72 14.22 3.39
N ALA A 256 0.91 13.87 2.12
CA ALA A 256 1.67 14.67 1.16
C ALA A 256 1.08 16.07 0.91
N ASN A 257 -0.23 16.25 1.08
CA ASN A 257 -0.88 17.54 0.89
C ASN A 257 -0.79 18.44 2.13
N LEU A 258 -0.46 17.89 3.30
CA LEU A 258 -0.41 18.64 4.56
C LEU A 258 0.82 19.55 4.67
N GLY A 259 1.88 19.26 3.92
CA GLY A 259 3.12 20.04 3.88
C GLY A 259 3.23 20.99 2.69
N LEU A 260 2.15 21.17 1.92
CA LEU A 260 2.17 22.07 0.76
C LEU A 260 2.14 23.53 1.22
N SER A 261 3.19 24.27 0.86
CA SER A 261 3.18 25.72 1.01
C SER A 261 2.11 26.35 0.11
N TYR A 262 1.57 27.49 0.54
CA TYR A 262 0.55 28.22 -0.21
C TYR A 262 0.99 28.53 -1.65
N ARG A 263 2.25 28.97 -1.82
CA ARG A 263 2.83 29.24 -3.15
C ARG A 263 2.90 27.97 -4.00
N ALA A 264 3.37 26.86 -3.44
CA ALA A 264 3.44 25.59 -4.16
C ALA A 264 2.05 25.10 -4.60
N SER A 265 1.04 25.22 -3.74
CA SER A 265 -0.35 24.88 -4.07
C SER A 265 -0.91 25.76 -5.19
N TRP A 266 -0.64 27.07 -5.16
CA TRP A 266 -1.05 27.99 -6.21
C TRP A 266 -0.39 27.64 -7.56
N PHE A 267 0.92 27.40 -7.58
CA PHE A 267 1.63 26.99 -8.80
C PHE A 267 1.10 25.67 -9.37
N ARG A 268 0.81 24.68 -8.52
CA ARG A 268 0.27 23.39 -8.97
C ARG A 268 -1.14 23.52 -9.53
N SER A 269 -1.95 24.40 -8.95
CA SER A 269 -3.29 24.72 -9.47
C SER A 269 -3.21 25.41 -10.83
N MET A 270 -2.30 26.39 -10.97
CA MET A 270 -2.05 27.06 -12.25
C MET A 270 -1.56 26.08 -13.32
N ALA A 271 -0.66 25.16 -12.98
CA ALA A 271 -0.20 24.12 -13.89
C ALA A 271 -1.35 23.20 -14.33
N ALA A 272 -2.22 22.78 -13.40
CA ALA A 272 -3.37 21.94 -13.72
C ALA A 272 -4.37 22.65 -14.65
N TYR A 273 -4.71 23.92 -14.37
CA TYR A 273 -5.56 24.72 -15.26
C TYR A 273 -4.92 24.94 -16.62
N GLY A 274 -3.60 25.14 -16.67
CA GLY A 274 -2.85 25.24 -17.93
C GLY A 274 -2.93 23.98 -18.77
N ILE A 275 -2.74 22.80 -18.16
CA ILE A 275 -2.88 21.50 -18.84
C ILE A 275 -4.31 21.29 -19.33
N LEU A 276 -5.31 21.62 -18.52
CA LEU A 276 -6.73 21.53 -18.89
C LEU A 276 -7.06 22.42 -20.09
N LEU A 277 -6.61 23.68 -20.07
CA LEU A 277 -6.82 24.63 -21.17
C LEU A 277 -6.13 24.16 -22.46
N ALA A 278 -4.90 23.63 -22.35
CA ALA A 278 -4.17 23.08 -23.48
C ALA A 278 -4.90 21.86 -24.08
N MET A 279 -5.38 20.96 -23.23
CA MET A 279 -6.13 19.78 -23.64
C MET A 279 -7.42 20.18 -24.38
N ILE A 280 -8.20 21.12 -23.83
CA ILE A 280 -9.43 21.61 -24.46
C ILE A 280 -9.15 22.25 -25.83
N SER A 281 -8.11 23.07 -25.91
CA SER A 281 -7.75 23.77 -27.15
C SER A 281 -7.35 22.78 -28.25
N LEU A 282 -6.51 21.79 -27.91
CA LEU A 282 -6.07 20.76 -28.85
C LEU A 282 -7.23 19.86 -29.31
N TRP A 283 -8.18 19.57 -28.42
CA TRP A 283 -9.37 18.78 -28.72
C TRP A 283 -10.47 19.57 -29.44
N SER A 284 -10.38 20.91 -29.52
CA SER A 284 -11.35 21.70 -30.29
C SER A 284 -11.21 21.47 -31.81
N ILE A 285 -10.02 21.13 -32.30
CA ILE A 285 -9.74 20.98 -33.74
C ILE A 285 -10.52 19.79 -34.33
N PRO A 286 -10.47 18.56 -33.76
CA PRO A 286 -11.28 17.45 -34.25
C PRO A 286 -12.79 17.67 -34.10
N VAL A 287 -13.23 18.34 -33.02
CA VAL A 287 -14.65 18.64 -32.79
C VAL A 287 -15.17 19.64 -33.82
N ALA A 288 -14.40 20.68 -34.14
CA ALA A 288 -14.75 21.63 -35.19
C ALA A 288 -14.79 20.94 -36.57
N TRP A 289 -13.81 20.07 -36.87
CA TRP A 289 -13.77 19.31 -38.11
C TRP A 289 -14.98 18.37 -38.28
N THR A 290 -15.33 17.63 -37.22
CA THR A 290 -16.51 16.76 -37.23
C THR A 290 -17.81 17.54 -37.38
N GLY A 291 -17.92 18.73 -36.77
CA GLY A 291 -19.04 19.65 -36.99
C GLY A 291 -19.13 20.14 -38.44
N ALA A 292 -18.00 20.53 -39.05
CA ALA A 292 -17.95 20.95 -40.44
C ALA A 292 -18.36 19.84 -41.42
N LEU A 293 -17.92 18.59 -41.18
CA LEU A 293 -18.33 17.43 -41.98
C LEU A 293 -19.84 17.15 -41.90
N SER A 294 -20.47 17.38 -40.74
CA SER A 294 -21.92 17.17 -40.58
C SER A 294 -22.77 18.18 -41.35
N GLN A 295 -22.19 19.30 -41.80
CA GLN A 295 -22.88 20.38 -42.52
C GLN A 295 -22.39 20.49 -43.96
N ILE A 296 -21.79 19.44 -44.51
CA ILE A 296 -21.22 19.48 -45.86
C ILE A 296 -22.27 19.82 -46.92
N ASP A 297 -23.52 19.35 -46.76
CA ASP A 297 -24.60 19.64 -47.72
C ASP A 297 -24.94 21.14 -47.76
N GLN A 298 -24.96 21.83 -46.62
CA GLN A 298 -25.20 23.29 -46.55
C GLN A 298 -24.01 24.10 -47.10
N LEU A 299 -22.79 23.60 -46.93
CA LEU A 299 -21.58 24.21 -47.48
C LEU A 299 -21.48 24.04 -48.99
N VAL A 300 -21.99 22.93 -49.53
CA VAL A 300 -22.04 22.65 -50.97
C VAL A 300 -23.09 23.53 -51.64
N GLU A 301 -24.32 23.58 -51.10
CA GLU A 301 -25.44 24.37 -51.63
C GLU A 301 -25.17 25.89 -51.61
N GLY A 302 -24.42 26.38 -50.61
CA GLY A 302 -24.01 27.79 -50.51
C GLY A 302 -22.78 28.18 -51.35
N SER A 303 -22.14 27.23 -52.03
CA SER A 303 -20.86 27.46 -52.71
C SER A 303 -21.02 27.69 -54.22
N ARG A 304 -20.27 28.66 -54.75
CA ARG A 304 -20.21 29.08 -56.18
C ARG A 304 -19.78 27.96 -57.16
N TRP A 305 -19.59 26.74 -56.66
CA TRP A 305 -19.13 25.58 -57.43
C TRP A 305 -20.27 24.92 -58.19
N GLU A 306 -21.51 24.94 -57.68
CA GLU A 306 -22.67 24.41 -58.42
C GLU A 306 -22.98 25.26 -59.66
N SER A 307 -22.95 26.60 -59.53
CA SER A 307 -23.10 27.49 -60.70
C SER A 307 -22.02 27.33 -61.76
N LEU A 308 -20.87 26.72 -61.42
CA LEU A 308 -19.76 26.45 -62.34
C LEU A 308 -19.85 25.06 -63.00
N LEU A 309 -20.62 24.14 -62.41
CA LEU A 309 -20.88 22.80 -62.96
C LEU A 309 -22.17 22.75 -63.78
N GLU A 310 -23.13 23.63 -63.49
CA GLU A 310 -24.39 23.75 -64.24
C GLU A 310 -24.21 24.44 -65.62
N ASP A 311 -23.15 25.23 -65.79
CA ASP A 311 -22.89 26.01 -67.03
C ASP A 311 -22.08 25.24 -68.10
N ARG A 312 -22.01 23.90 -68.00
CA ARG A 312 -21.29 23.00 -68.93
C ARG A 312 -22.13 21.81 -69.37
#